data_AF-A0A1V5SKW9-F1
#
_entry.id   AF-A0A1V5SKW9-F1
#
_cell.length_a   1.000
_cell.length_b   1.000
_cell.length_c   1.000
_cell.angle_alpha   90.00
_cell.angle_beta   90.00
_cell.angle_gamma   90.00
#
_symmetry.space_group_name_H-M   'P 1'
#
loop_
_entity.id
_entity.type
_entity.pdbx_description
1 polymer ?
#
loop_
_entity_poly.entity_id
_entity_poly.type
_entity_poly.pdbx_seq_one_letter_code
_entity_poly.pdbx_strand_id
1 'polypeptide(L)' 'MKEVGSERILYGTDFPWFDEYQAVGGVVSAKITEDDMRNILYRNTERILGRDW' A
#
# COMPACT_ATOMS: atom_id res chain seq x y z
N MET A 1 -7.45 -7.11 7.02
CA MET A 1 -8.45 -6.04 7.28
C MET A 1 -9.01 -6.04 8.68
N LYS A 2 -9.73 -7.10 9.08
CA LYS A 2 -10.53 -7.11 10.31
C LYS A 2 -9.80 -6.76 11.62
N GLU A 3 -8.49 -6.95 11.70
CA GLU A 3 -7.73 -6.68 12.93
C GLU A 3 -7.02 -5.31 12.96
N VAL A 4 -6.53 -4.82 11.81
CA VAL A 4 -5.66 -3.62 11.74
C VAL A 4 -6.27 -2.47 10.93
N GLY A 5 -7.12 -2.77 9.94
CA GLY A 5 -7.63 -1.78 8.97
C GLY A 5 -6.61 -1.37 7.90
N SER A 6 -7.07 -0.92 6.73
CA SER A 6 -6.19 -0.47 5.64
C SER A 6 -5.44 0.80 5.99
N GLU A 7 -6.00 1.68 6.82
CA GLU A 7 -5.45 2.99 7.19
C GLU A 7 -4.12 2.93 7.99
N ARG A 8 -3.69 1.73 8.40
CA ARG A 8 -2.47 1.48 9.17
C ARG A 8 -1.46 0.60 8.45
N ILE A 9 -1.64 0.36 7.16
CA ILE A 9 -0.77 -0.47 6.32
C ILE A 9 -0.13 0.42 5.24
N LEU A 10 1.19 0.29 5.05
CA LEU A 10 1.93 1.01 4.01
C LEU A 10 2.44 0.04 2.95
N TYR A 11 2.45 0.48 1.70
CA TYR A 11 3.13 -0.20 0.61
C TYR A 11 4.63 0.12 0.60
N GLY A 12 5.45 -0.90 0.33
CA GLY A 12 6.88 -0.76 0.09
C GLY A 12 7.36 -1.90 -0.79
N THR A 13 8.33 -1.63 -1.67
CA THR A 13 8.84 -2.61 -2.64
C THR A 13 9.98 -3.47 -2.09
N ASP A 14 10.69 -2.97 -1.08
CA ASP A 14 11.96 -3.54 -0.60
C ASP A 14 12.99 -3.70 -1.74
N PHE A 15 12.95 -2.79 -2.73
CA PHE A 15 13.92 -2.73 -3.80
C PHE A 15 15.32 -2.40 -3.24
N PRO A 16 16.40 -3.06 -3.71
CA PRO A 16 16.50 -3.94 -4.89
C PRO A 16 16.32 -5.44 -4.60
N TRP A 17 15.82 -5.81 -3.42
CA TRP A 17 15.75 -7.22 -3.01
C TRP A 17 14.60 -7.98 -3.67
N PHE A 18 13.51 -7.29 -4.01
CA PHE A 18 12.37 -7.84 -4.74
C PHE A 18 12.02 -7.00 -5.97
N ASP A 19 11.44 -7.67 -6.98
CA ASP A 19 10.90 -7.05 -8.18
C ASP A 19 9.66 -6.20 -7.83
N GLU A 20 9.69 -4.92 -8.21
CA GLU A 20 8.61 -3.97 -7.91
C GLU A 20 7.25 -4.38 -8.51
N TYR A 21 7.23 -5.08 -9.64
CA TYR A 21 6.00 -5.55 -10.28
C TYR A 21 5.34 -6.68 -9.48
N GLN A 22 6.14 -7.54 -8.84
CA GLN A 22 5.57 -8.55 -7.93
C GLN A 22 4.96 -7.90 -6.69
N ALA A 23 5.65 -6.93 -6.10
CA ALA A 23 5.15 -6.24 -4.91
C ALA A 23 3.82 -5.52 -5.18
N VAL A 24 3.74 -4.71 -6.23
CA VAL A 24 2.49 -4.00 -6.59
C VAL A 24 1.41 -4.98 -7.05
N GLY A 25 1.81 -6.03 -7.77
CA GLY A 25 0.95 -7.13 -8.20
C GLY A 25 0.20 -7.78 -7.04
N GLY A 26 0.87 -7.98 -5.90
CA GLY A 26 0.25 -8.53 -4.70
C GLY A 26 -0.86 -7.64 -4.13
N VAL A 27 -0.72 -6.32 -4.20
CA VAL A 27 -1.74 -5.38 -3.71
C VAL A 27 -2.91 -5.30 -4.69
N VAL A 28 -2.65 -5.14 -5.99
CA VAL A 28 -3.71 -4.93 -7.00
C VAL A 28 -4.54 -6.19 -7.26
N SER A 29 -4.00 -7.38 -6.99
CA SER A 29 -4.72 -8.65 -7.11
C SER A 29 -5.44 -9.09 -5.82
N ALA A 30 -5.25 -8.36 -4.72
CA ALA A 30 -5.87 -8.71 -3.45
C ALA A 30 -7.38 -8.52 -3.49
N LYS A 31 -8.13 -9.40 -2.80
CA LYS A 31 -9.59 -9.31 -2.64
C LYS A 31 -9.97 -8.23 -1.60
N ILE A 32 -9.65 -6.98 -1.90
CA ILE A 32 -9.94 -5.80 -1.07
C ILE A 32 -10.68 -4.76 -1.91
N THR A 33 -11.27 -3.76 -1.25
CA THR A 33 -11.92 -2.67 -2.00
C THR A 33 -10.89 -1.73 -2.61
N GLU A 34 -11.29 -0.94 -3.60
CA GLU A 34 -10.39 0.08 -4.14
C GLU A 34 -10.00 1.13 -3.09
N ASP A 35 -10.89 1.45 -2.15
CA ASP A 35 -10.60 2.43 -1.10
C ASP A 35 -9.45 1.94 -0.20
N ASP A 36 -9.48 0.66 0.14
CA ASP A 36 -8.44 -0.02 0.90
C ASP A 36 -7.11 -0.03 0.17
N MET A 37 -7.15 -0.33 -1.12
CA MET A 37 -5.99 -0.31 -1.99
C MET A 37 -5.38 1.09 -2.06
N ARG A 38 -6.19 2.15 -2.20
CA ARG A 38 -5.70 3.54 -2.20
C ARG A 38 -5.09 3.93 -0.85
N ASN A 39 -5.66 3.46 0.26
CA ASN A 39 -5.08 3.67 1.59
C ASN A 39 -3.67 3.07 1.67
N ILE A 40 -3.50 1.82 1.24
CA ILE A 40 -2.22 1.10 1.28
C ILE A 40 -1.19 1.69 0.32
N LEU A 41 -1.59 2.00 -0.92
CA LEU A 41 -0.67 2.42 -1.97
C LEU A 41 -0.16 3.85 -1.80
N TYR A 42 -0.96 4.79 -1.31
CA TYR A 42 -0.51 6.19 -1.22
C TYR A 42 -1.14 7.06 -0.14
N ARG A 43 -2.43 6.91 0.21
CA ARG A 43 -3.07 7.89 1.13
C ARG A 43 -2.50 7.83 2.54
N ASN A 44 -2.11 6.65 3.01
CA ASN A 44 -1.46 6.52 4.32
C ASN A 44 -0.08 7.16 4.32
N THR A 45 0.69 7.00 3.25
CA THR A 45 1.97 7.67 3.05
C THR A 45 1.78 9.19 3.04
N GLU A 46 0.82 9.68 2.24
CA GLU A 46 0.48 11.11 2.17
C GLU A 46 0.11 11.69 3.54
N ARG A 47 -0.67 10.93 4.33
CA ARG A 47 -1.09 11.34 5.67
C ARG A 47 0.08 11.42 6.65
N ILE A 48 1.10 10.59 6.50
CA ILE A 48 2.24 10.51 7.42
C ILE A 48 3.37 11.44 7.00
N LEU A 49 3.65 11.54 5.70
CA LEU A 49 4.82 12.24 5.14
C LEU A 49 4.48 13.60 4.51
N GLY A 50 3.20 13.93 4.33
CA GLY A 50 2.76 15.10 3.53
C GLY A 50 2.46 14.70 2.09
N ARG A 51 2.09 15.61 1.18
CA ARG A 51 1.80 15.29 -0.25
C ARG A 51 3.01 15.44 -1.18
N ASP A 52 4.11 15.99 -0.68
CA ASP A 52 5.31 16.32 -1.46
C ASP A 52 6.44 15.28 -1.27
N TRP A 53 6.07 14.03 -1.00
CA TRP A 53 6.99 12.89 -0.82
C TRP A 53 7.39 12.25 -2.15
#